data_AF-A0A0E0MC90-F1
#
_entry.id   AF-A0A0E0MC90-F1
#
_cell.length_a   1.000
_cell.length_b   1.000
_cell.length_c   1.000
_cell.angle_alpha   90.00
_cell.angle_beta   90.00
_cell.angle_gamma   90.00
#
_symmetry.space_group_name_H-M   'P 1'
#
loop_
_entity.id
_entity.type
_entity.pdbx_description
1 polymer ?
#
loop_
_entity_poly.entity_id
_entity_poly.type
_entity_poly.pdbx_seq_one_letter_code
_entity_poly.pdbx_strand_id
1 'polypeptide(L)'
;MLDFQALRERIMSEYKDTVERRYYTLTGEVPEEERMISEGRSEELLCAAVAEHGKGAVLATVPEIQDRQDAVREVDRSLLELHQVFLDMAVVVESQGEQLDDIERYVNSASTYVQGGNKELSKAREHQRSSRKWLCIGIIILLLLVLLVIVPIATSLKRS
;
A
#
# COMPACT_ATOMS: atom_id res chain seq x y z
N MET A 1 15.14 -6.66 -11.34
CA MET A 1 16.57 -6.28 -11.24
C MET A 1 17.30 -6.43 -12.57
N LEU A 2 17.18 -7.55 -13.28
CA LEU A 2 17.82 -7.78 -14.60
C LEU A 2 17.41 -6.74 -15.68
N ASP A 3 16.13 -6.36 -15.75
CA ASP A 3 15.65 -5.38 -16.74
C ASP A 3 16.24 -3.97 -16.55
N PHE A 4 16.52 -3.58 -15.31
CA PHE A 4 17.08 -2.25 -15.02
C PHE A 4 18.55 -2.17 -15.42
N GLN A 5 19.30 -3.24 -15.22
CA GLN A 5 20.71 -3.32 -15.64
C GLN A 5 20.82 -3.32 -17.18
N ALA A 6 19.94 -4.07 -17.87
CA ALA A 6 19.90 -4.11 -19.32
C ALA A 6 19.48 -2.74 -19.93
N LEU A 7 18.51 -2.06 -19.32
CA LEU A 7 18.10 -0.73 -19.75
C LEU A 7 19.22 0.30 -19.57
N ARG A 8 19.93 0.25 -18.43
CA ARG A 8 21.08 1.12 -18.15
C ARG A 8 22.20 0.94 -19.17
N GLU A 9 22.56 -0.30 -19.49
CA GLU A 9 23.57 -0.59 -20.51
C GLU A 9 23.19 -0.04 -21.88
N ARG A 10 21.93 -0.20 -22.28
CA ARG A 10 21.43 0.33 -23.55
C ARG A 10 21.48 1.85 -23.62
N ILE A 11 21.04 2.54 -22.56
CA ILE A 11 21.05 4.00 -22.47
C ILE A 11 22.49 4.54 -22.52
N MET A 12 23.41 3.91 -21.77
CA MET A 12 24.82 4.30 -21.77
C MET A 12 25.49 4.10 -23.14
N SER A 13 25.14 3.02 -23.84
CA SER A 13 25.60 2.76 -25.21
C SER A 13 25.12 3.82 -26.19
N GLU A 14 23.83 4.15 -26.21
CA GLU A 14 23.30 5.17 -27.15
C GLU A 14 23.86 6.58 -26.85
N TYR A 15 24.10 6.88 -25.57
CA TYR A 15 24.73 8.13 -25.16
C TYR A 15 26.17 8.25 -25.69
N LYS A 16 26.97 7.19 -25.53
CA LYS A 16 28.37 7.13 -25.99
C LYS A 16 28.48 7.38 -27.49
N ASP A 17 27.67 6.70 -28.29
CA ASP A 17 27.65 6.85 -29.76
C ASP A 17 27.30 8.28 -30.22
N THR A 18 26.39 8.94 -29.50
CA THR A 18 25.95 10.31 -29.82
C THR A 18 27.06 11.33 -29.58
N VAL A 19 27.77 11.17 -28.47
CA VAL A 19 28.88 12.02 -28.07
C VAL A 19 30.06 11.87 -29.02
N GLU A 20 30.41 10.64 -29.35
CA GLU A 20 31.52 10.31 -30.24
C GLU A 20 31.35 10.97 -31.62
N ARG A 21 30.15 10.88 -32.20
CA ARG A 21 29.83 11.51 -33.48
C ARG A 21 29.98 13.02 -33.45
N ARG A 22 29.50 13.67 -32.38
CA ARG A 22 29.60 15.12 -32.23
C ARG A 22 31.05 15.57 -32.04
N TYR A 23 31.81 14.85 -31.23
CA TYR A 23 33.22 15.13 -31.03
C TYR A 23 34.01 15.00 -32.33
N TYR A 24 33.84 13.90 -33.06
CA TYR A 24 34.49 13.69 -34.36
C TYR A 24 34.14 14.78 -35.38
N THR A 25 32.89 15.25 -35.38
CA THR A 25 32.47 16.36 -36.27
C THR A 25 33.17 17.68 -35.92
N LEU A 26 33.58 17.87 -34.67
CA LEU A 26 34.20 19.09 -34.15
C LEU A 26 35.73 19.10 -34.26
N THR A 27 36.39 17.97 -33.98
CA THR A 27 37.86 17.86 -33.93
C THR A 27 38.44 17.08 -35.11
N GLY A 28 37.65 16.21 -35.75
CA GLY A 28 38.13 15.26 -36.75
C GLY A 28 38.82 14.03 -36.15
N GLU A 29 38.86 13.90 -34.82
CA GLU A 29 39.52 12.81 -34.11
C GLU A 29 38.52 12.02 -33.25
N VAL A 30 38.83 10.74 -32.99
CA VAL A 30 38.02 9.90 -32.10
C VAL A 30 38.46 10.16 -30.66
N PRO A 31 37.55 10.46 -29.73
CA PRO A 31 37.88 10.72 -28.33
C PRO A 31 38.32 9.44 -27.60
N GLU A 32 39.32 9.54 -26.71
CA GLU A 32 39.74 8.43 -25.84
C GLU A 32 38.61 7.97 -24.90
N GLU A 33 38.40 6.65 -24.81
CA GLU A 33 37.33 6.03 -24.01
C GLU A 33 37.35 6.45 -22.53
N GLU A 34 38.54 6.58 -21.93
CA GLU A 34 38.68 6.97 -20.52
C GLU A 34 38.17 8.39 -20.24
N ARG A 35 38.30 9.30 -21.21
CA ARG A 35 37.74 10.67 -21.09
C ARG A 35 36.21 10.64 -21.16
N MET A 36 35.64 9.71 -21.93
CA MET A 36 34.19 9.59 -22.10
C MET A 36 33.47 8.94 -20.89
N ILE A 37 34.18 8.09 -20.16
CA ILE A 37 33.63 7.29 -19.06
C ILE A 37 33.72 8.02 -17.71
N SER A 38 34.61 9.01 -17.57
CA SER A 38 34.75 9.78 -16.34
C SER A 38 33.61 10.79 -16.20
N GLU A 39 32.64 10.47 -15.34
CA GLU A 39 31.73 11.41 -14.65
C GLU A 39 30.56 12.02 -15.44
N GLY A 40 30.22 11.54 -16.64
CA GLY A 40 29.13 12.17 -17.40
C GLY A 40 29.49 13.57 -17.94
N ARG A 41 30.79 13.91 -17.94
CA ARG A 41 31.35 15.20 -18.35
C ARG A 41 31.65 15.27 -19.84
N SER A 42 30.94 14.47 -20.63
CA SER A 42 31.05 14.43 -22.08
C SER A 42 30.84 15.81 -22.74
N GLU A 43 30.00 16.66 -22.13
CA GLU A 43 29.75 18.00 -22.64
C GLU A 43 30.89 18.99 -22.33
N GLU A 44 31.65 18.79 -21.25
CA GLU A 44 32.89 19.56 -21.00
C GLU A 44 33.97 19.23 -22.04
N LEU A 45 34.07 17.97 -22.47
CA LEU A 45 34.97 17.56 -23.56
C LEU A 45 34.57 18.21 -24.89
N LEU A 46 33.28 18.27 -25.19
CA LEU A 46 32.77 18.95 -26.38
C LEU A 46 33.04 20.46 -26.31
N CYS A 47 32.83 21.09 -25.16
CA CYS A 47 33.15 22.51 -24.96
C CYS A 47 34.65 22.80 -25.10
N ALA A 48 35.53 21.94 -24.56
CA ALA A 48 36.98 22.06 -24.72
C ALA A 48 37.39 21.92 -26.19
N ALA A 49 36.84 20.94 -26.91
CA ALA A 49 37.05 20.75 -28.34
C ALA A 49 36.57 21.95 -29.18
N VAL A 50 35.42 22.53 -28.85
CA VAL A 50 34.89 23.74 -29.51
C VAL A 50 35.78 24.95 -29.23
N ALA A 51 36.29 25.11 -28.01
CA ALA A 51 37.16 26.22 -27.66
C ALA A 51 38.54 26.11 -28.34
N GLU A 52 39.04 24.90 -28.53
CA GLU A 52 40.36 24.64 -29.10
C GLU A 52 40.35 24.58 -30.63
N HIS A 53 39.27 24.11 -31.28
CA HIS A 53 39.21 23.87 -32.74
C HIS A 53 37.99 24.53 -33.44
N GLY A 54 37.11 25.23 -32.72
CA GLY A 54 35.85 25.75 -33.26
C GLY A 54 36.01 26.96 -34.19
N LYS A 55 35.59 26.80 -35.46
CA LYS A 55 35.40 27.92 -36.40
C LYS A 55 34.23 28.80 -35.91
N GLY A 56 34.38 30.13 -36.02
CA GLY A 56 33.62 31.18 -35.33
C GLY A 56 32.08 31.21 -35.39
N ALA A 57 31.42 30.25 -36.05
CA ALA A 57 29.98 30.03 -35.93
C ALA A 57 29.58 29.22 -34.67
N VAL A 58 30.51 28.48 -34.05
CA VAL A 58 30.24 27.52 -32.95
C VAL A 58 30.42 28.15 -31.55
N LEU A 59 31.06 29.30 -31.43
CA LEU A 59 31.15 30.03 -30.15
C LEU A 59 29.78 30.50 -29.63
N ALA A 60 28.81 30.68 -30.53
CA ALA A 60 27.44 31.05 -30.17
C ALA A 60 26.62 29.90 -29.57
N THR A 61 27.03 28.64 -29.74
CA THR A 61 26.31 27.47 -29.20
C THR A 61 26.77 27.04 -27.81
N VAL A 62 27.93 27.51 -27.35
CA VAL A 62 28.45 27.25 -26.00
C VAL A 62 27.52 27.74 -24.87
N PRO A 63 26.94 28.96 -24.91
CA PRO A 63 25.99 29.40 -23.87
C PRO A 63 24.71 28.56 -23.85
N GLU A 64 24.20 28.12 -25.01
CA GLU A 64 23.01 27.26 -25.09
C GLU A 64 23.27 25.85 -24.50
N ILE A 65 24.51 25.36 -24.60
CA ILE A 65 24.95 24.11 -23.97
C ILE A 65 25.06 24.29 -22.45
N GLN A 66 25.60 25.42 -21.97
CA GLN A 66 25.68 25.71 -20.53
C GLN A 66 24.31 25.83 -19.88
N ASP A 67 23.36 26.51 -20.52
CA ASP A 67 21.97 26.60 -20.02
C ASP A 67 21.30 25.21 -19.95
N ARG A 68 21.61 24.31 -20.90
CA ARG A 68 21.17 22.92 -20.82
C ARG A 68 21.84 22.15 -19.69
N GLN A 69 23.12 22.39 -19.40
CA GLN A 69 23.81 21.73 -18.28
C GLN A 69 23.19 22.09 -16.93
N ASP A 70 22.85 23.37 -16.74
CA ASP A 70 22.22 23.81 -15.51
C ASP A 70 20.81 23.23 -15.36
N ALA A 71 20.05 23.14 -16.46
CA ALA A 71 18.76 22.45 -16.47
C ALA A 71 18.89 20.94 -16.16
N VAL A 72 19.90 20.26 -16.71
CA VAL A 72 20.15 18.83 -16.44
C VAL A 72 20.59 18.59 -15.00
N ARG A 73 21.43 19.46 -14.43
CA ARG A 73 21.83 19.41 -13.02
C ARG A 73 20.63 19.59 -12.07
N GLU A 74 19.69 20.47 -12.41
CA GLU A 74 18.46 20.67 -11.65
C GLU A 74 17.58 19.41 -11.67
N VAL A 75 17.47 18.75 -12.83
CA VAL A 75 16.73 17.49 -12.98
C VAL A 75 17.39 16.35 -12.21
N ASP A 76 18.73 16.25 -12.25
CA ASP A 76 19.48 15.22 -11.54
C ASP A 76 19.31 15.37 -10.01
N ARG A 77 19.35 16.62 -9.53
CA ARG A 77 19.06 16.94 -8.12
C ARG A 77 17.65 16.55 -7.70
N SER A 78 16.67 16.83 -8.56
CA SER A 78 15.27 16.45 -8.36
C SER A 78 15.07 14.93 -8.38
N LEU A 79 15.81 14.21 -9.23
CA LEU A 79 15.80 12.74 -9.29
C LEU A 79 16.40 12.10 -8.02
N LEU A 80 17.48 12.69 -7.48
CA LEU A 80 18.06 12.24 -6.22
C LEU A 80 17.10 12.44 -5.04
N GLU A 81 16.39 13.57 -4.97
CA GLU A 81 15.33 13.78 -3.98
C GLU A 81 14.19 12.77 -4.15
N LEU A 82 13.74 12.52 -5.39
CA LEU A 82 12.70 11.54 -5.67
C LEU A 82 13.14 10.12 -5.26
N HIS A 83 14.40 9.76 -5.52
CA HIS A 83 14.98 8.48 -5.12
C HIS A 83 14.99 8.32 -3.60
N GLN A 84 15.34 9.38 -2.88
CA GLN A 84 15.31 9.38 -1.42
C GLN A 84 13.87 9.23 -0.88
N VAL A 85 12.89 9.91 -1.47
CA VAL A 85 11.46 9.73 -1.13
C VAL A 85 11.00 8.29 -1.41
N PHE A 86 11.46 7.67 -2.49
CA PHE A 86 11.15 6.27 -2.80
C PHE A 86 11.72 5.29 -1.76
N LEU A 87 12.94 5.52 -1.29
CA LEU A 87 13.57 4.72 -0.25
C LEU A 87 12.87 4.91 1.11
N ASP A 88 12.50 6.15 1.47
CA ASP A 88 11.74 6.43 2.68
C ASP A 88 10.33 5.81 2.61
N MET A 89 9.70 5.79 1.44
CA MET A 89 8.42 5.11 1.23
C MET A 89 8.54 3.58 1.40
N ALA A 90 9.63 2.97 0.95
CA ALA A 90 9.87 1.54 1.15
C ALA A 90 9.95 1.18 2.64
N VAL A 91 10.60 2.02 3.46
CA VAL A 91 10.70 1.85 4.91
C VAL A 91 9.34 2.01 5.61
N VAL A 92 8.53 3.00 5.19
CA VAL A 92 7.20 3.27 5.77
C VAL A 92 6.15 2.23 5.36
N VAL A 93 6.30 1.59 4.19
CA VAL A 93 5.42 0.49 3.76
C VAL A 93 5.73 -0.80 4.52
N GLU A 94 7.01 -1.08 4.81
CA GLU A 94 7.39 -2.26 5.60
C GLU A 94 6.93 -2.17 7.06
N SER A 95 6.86 -0.96 7.65
CA SER A 95 6.33 -0.76 9.02
C SER A 95 4.80 -0.76 9.12
N GLN A 96 4.08 -0.55 8.01
CA GLN A 96 2.61 -0.59 7.98
C GLN A 96 2.03 -2.03 7.94
N GLY A 97 2.86 -3.07 7.89
CA GLY A 97 2.42 -4.46 7.94
C GLY A 97 1.77 -4.86 9.27
N GLU A 98 2.17 -4.25 10.39
CA GLU A 98 1.66 -4.60 11.73
C GLU A 98 0.23 -4.09 11.98
N GLN A 99 -0.16 -2.96 11.37
CA GLN A 99 -1.47 -2.34 11.60
C GLN A 99 -2.60 -2.98 10.78
N LEU A 100 -2.27 -3.70 9.70
CA LEU A 100 -3.24 -4.47 8.91
C LEU A 100 -3.74 -5.71 9.65
N ASP A 101 -2.87 -6.37 10.42
CA ASP A 101 -3.22 -7.55 11.24
C ASP A 101 -4.24 -7.20 12.34
N ASP A 102 -4.14 -5.98 12.88
CA ASP A 102 -5.07 -5.47 13.88
C ASP A 102 -6.48 -5.24 13.32
N ILE A 103 -6.62 -4.68 12.11
CA ILE A 103 -7.93 -4.45 11.48
C ILE A 103 -8.62 -5.80 11.20
N GLU A 104 -7.89 -6.77 10.67
CA GLU A 104 -8.42 -8.12 10.45
C GLU A 104 -8.85 -8.77 11.77
N ARG A 105 -8.05 -8.62 12.83
CA ARG A 105 -8.41 -9.06 14.19
C ARG A 105 -9.69 -8.41 14.72
N TYR A 106 -9.86 -7.10 14.56
CA TYR A 106 -11.06 -6.41 15.04
C TYR A 106 -12.30 -6.83 14.26
N VAL A 107 -12.21 -6.97 12.94
CA VAL A 107 -13.32 -7.42 12.09
C VAL A 107 -13.71 -8.87 12.41
N ASN A 108 -12.73 -9.77 12.55
CA ASN A 108 -12.97 -11.16 12.90
C ASN A 108 -13.56 -11.31 14.30
N SER A 109 -13.06 -10.54 15.27
CA SER A 109 -13.60 -10.50 16.63
C SER A 109 -15.04 -10.00 16.63
N ALA A 110 -15.33 -8.90 15.94
CA ALA A 110 -16.68 -8.35 15.82
C ALA A 110 -17.66 -9.36 15.18
N SER A 111 -17.24 -10.03 14.10
CA SER A 111 -18.01 -11.11 13.46
C SER A 111 -18.32 -12.25 14.43
N THR A 112 -17.33 -12.69 15.20
CA THR A 112 -17.47 -13.75 16.20
C THR A 112 -18.44 -13.34 17.32
N TYR A 113 -18.35 -12.11 17.82
CA TYR A 113 -19.27 -11.58 18.85
C TYR A 113 -20.71 -11.52 18.34
N VAL A 114 -20.92 -11.08 17.09
CA VAL A 114 -22.27 -11.00 16.50
C VAL A 114 -22.85 -12.41 16.30
N GLN A 115 -22.07 -13.38 15.81
CA GLN A 115 -22.51 -14.76 15.69
C GLN A 115 -22.86 -15.38 17.06
N GLY A 116 -21.99 -15.18 18.05
CA GLY A 116 -22.22 -15.64 19.42
C GLY A 116 -23.51 -15.05 20.01
N GLY A 117 -23.68 -13.73 19.87
CA GLY A 117 -24.88 -13.01 20.32
C GLY A 117 -26.15 -13.53 19.65
N ASN A 118 -26.13 -13.78 18.34
CA ASN A 118 -27.28 -14.32 17.63
C ASN A 118 -27.66 -15.73 18.11
N LYS A 119 -26.67 -16.57 18.43
CA LYS A 119 -26.89 -17.91 18.98
C LYS A 119 -27.54 -17.85 20.37
N GLU A 120 -27.06 -16.95 21.23
CA GLU A 120 -27.66 -16.75 22.56
C GLU A 120 -29.08 -16.17 22.49
N LEU A 121 -29.34 -15.23 21.57
CA LEU A 121 -30.70 -14.73 21.31
C LEU A 121 -31.63 -15.85 20.82
N SER A 122 -31.16 -16.72 19.94
CA SER A 122 -31.92 -17.88 19.46
C SER A 122 -32.29 -18.83 20.62
N LYS A 123 -31.31 -19.17 21.48
CA LYS A 123 -31.56 -20.00 22.67
C LYS A 123 -32.53 -19.32 23.63
N ALA A 124 -32.37 -18.03 23.89
CA ALA A 124 -33.26 -17.27 24.77
C ALA A 124 -34.70 -17.27 24.24
N ARG A 125 -34.89 -17.13 22.92
CA ARG A 125 -36.20 -17.24 22.27
C ARG A 125 -36.82 -18.63 22.45
N GLU A 126 -36.04 -19.68 22.27
CA GLU A 126 -36.49 -21.06 22.46
C GLU A 126 -36.89 -21.34 23.91
N HIS A 127 -36.06 -20.90 24.86
CA HIS A 127 -36.33 -21.02 26.29
C HIS A 127 -37.59 -20.24 26.71
N GLN A 128 -37.77 -19.02 26.19
CA GLN A 128 -38.96 -18.23 26.47
C GLN A 128 -40.23 -18.87 25.90
N ARG A 129 -40.13 -19.59 24.77
CA ARG A 129 -41.25 -20.32 24.16
C ARG A 129 -41.61 -21.57 24.97
N SER A 130 -40.64 -22.31 25.48
CA SER A 130 -40.88 -23.52 26.27
C SER A 130 -41.37 -23.18 27.69
N SER A 131 -40.82 -22.13 28.31
CA SER A 131 -41.19 -21.70 29.66
C SER A 131 -42.68 -21.33 29.79
N ARG A 132 -43.26 -20.68 28.76
CA ARG A 132 -44.72 -20.38 28.75
C ARG A 132 -45.58 -21.65 28.81
N LYS A 133 -45.17 -22.73 28.13
CA LYS A 133 -45.90 -24.01 28.17
C LYS A 133 -45.84 -24.63 29.56
N TRP A 134 -44.65 -24.64 30.17
CA TRP A 134 -44.44 -25.15 31.52
C TRP A 134 -45.21 -24.34 32.57
N LEU A 135 -45.28 -23.02 32.43
CA LEU A 135 -46.07 -22.16 33.30
C LEU A 135 -47.56 -22.48 33.19
N CYS A 136 -48.11 -22.64 31.98
CA CYS A 136 -49.50 -23.06 31.81
C CYS A 136 -49.80 -24.43 32.44
N ILE A 137 -48.90 -25.41 32.24
CA ILE A 137 -49.04 -26.74 32.85
C ILE A 137 -49.02 -26.64 34.38
N GLY A 138 -48.12 -25.83 34.95
CA GLY A 138 -48.04 -25.58 36.38
C GLY A 138 -49.32 -24.98 36.96
N ILE A 139 -49.92 -23.99 36.27
CA ILE A 139 -51.20 -23.38 36.69
C ILE A 139 -52.33 -24.41 36.65
N ILE A 140 -52.40 -25.25 35.62
CA ILE A 140 -53.45 -26.28 35.52
C ILE A 140 -53.34 -27.29 36.67
N ILE A 141 -52.14 -27.76 36.99
CA ILE A 141 -51.91 -28.68 38.11
C ILE A 141 -52.30 -28.04 39.44
N LEU A 142 -51.96 -26.76 39.65
CA LEU A 142 -52.35 -26.01 40.84
C LEU A 142 -53.88 -25.95 41.00
N LEU A 143 -54.61 -25.63 39.92
CA LEU A 143 -56.08 -25.56 39.96
C LEU A 143 -56.71 -26.93 40.27
N LEU A 144 -56.17 -28.02 39.72
CA LEU A 144 -56.64 -29.37 40.03
C LEU A 144 -56.42 -29.74 41.50
N LEU A 145 -55.27 -29.39 42.08
CA LEU A 145 -55.00 -29.60 43.50
C LEU A 145 -55.98 -28.83 44.40
N VAL A 146 -56.23 -27.56 44.06
CA VAL A 146 -57.20 -26.73 44.78
C VAL A 146 -58.60 -27.35 44.73
N LEU A 147 -59.03 -27.82 43.56
CA LEU A 147 -60.33 -28.45 43.39
C LEU A 147 -60.43 -29.77 44.17
N LEU A 148 -59.36 -30.57 44.20
CA LEU A 148 -59.28 -31.80 44.96
C LEU A 148 -59.41 -31.58 46.47
N VAL A 149 -58.96 -30.43 46.98
CA VAL A 149 -59.13 -30.06 48.40
C VAL A 149 -60.52 -29.47 48.68
N ILE A 150 -61.03 -28.61 47.80
CA ILE A 150 -62.31 -27.91 48.01
C ILE A 150 -63.52 -28.85 47.92
N VAL A 151 -63.55 -29.77 46.94
CA VAL A 151 -64.68 -30.69 46.72
C VAL A 151 -65.02 -31.54 47.96
N PRO A 152 -64.08 -32.24 48.63
CA PRO A 152 -64.39 -33.02 49.82
C PRO A 152 -64.86 -32.15 50.98
N ILE A 153 -64.29 -30.95 51.16
CA ILE A 153 -64.71 -30.01 52.21
C ILE A 153 -66.14 -29.52 51.95
N ALA A 154 -66.46 -29.12 50.72
CA ALA A 154 -67.78 -28.64 50.33
C ALA A 154 -68.85 -29.75 50.42
N THR A 155 -68.52 -30.98 50.01
CA THR A 155 -69.42 -32.13 50.12
C THR A 155 -69.63 -32.56 51.57
N SER A 156 -68.61 -32.45 52.43
CA SER A 156 -68.70 -32.68 53.87
C SER A 156 -69.66 -31.69 54.55
N LEU A 157 -69.51 -30.39 54.26
CA LEU A 157 -70.37 -29.33 54.80
C LEU A 157 -71.84 -29.45 54.36
N LYS A 158 -72.09 -29.88 53.12
CA LYS A 158 -73.47 -30.04 52.61
C LYS A 158 -74.17 -31.29 53.18
N ARG A 159 -73.42 -32.28 53.67
CA ARG A 159 -73.95 -33.54 54.19
C ARG A 159 -74.20 -33.51 55.71
N SER A 160 -73.63 -32.54 56.43
CA SER A 160 -73.94 -32.24 57.83
C SER A 160 -75.16 -31.33 57.95
#